data_AF-A0A7R9Y9K7-F1
#
_entry.id   AF-A0A7R9Y9K7-F1
#
_cell.length_a   1.000
_cell.length_b   1.000
_cell.length_c   1.000
_cell.angle_alpha   90.00
_cell.angle_beta   90.00
_cell.angle_gamma   90.00
#
_symmetry.space_group_name_H-M   'P 1'
#
loop_
_entity.id
_entity.type
_entity.pdbx_description
1 polymer ?
#
loop_
_entity_poly.entity_id
_entity_poly.type
_entity_poly.pdbx_seq_one_letter_code
_entity_poly.pdbx_strand_id
1 'polypeptide(L)'
;IMPLDTLKTLSQVQGDDAQRVLQEKFEARGVGALWDGAGAVCAATFVGHYPFFLMYNALDAAIPVPEDSTVVPVVLIVLARRALIGFVSSCTSDTCSNSLRVLKTAKQAGGADPNQGYVDLAKDIISKDGVKGLLGRGLKTRLLVNGLQGAFFSVMWKFLEKQIS
;
A
#
# COMPACT_ATOMS: atom_id res chain seq x y z
N ILE A 1 -7.78 2.31 10.89
CA ILE A 1 -9.22 2.63 10.92
C ILE A 1 -9.47 3.91 10.14
N MET A 2 -10.56 3.98 9.34
CA MET A 2 -10.73 5.04 8.32
C MET A 2 -10.77 6.48 8.87
N PRO A 3 -11.52 6.82 9.93
CA PRO A 3 -11.58 8.19 10.42
C PRO A 3 -10.21 8.76 10.81
N LEU A 4 -9.42 7.99 11.57
CA LEU A 4 -8.07 8.43 11.96
C LEU A 4 -7.11 8.48 10.76
N ASP A 5 -7.26 7.56 9.80
CA ASP A 5 -6.44 7.54 8.59
C ASP A 5 -6.70 8.78 7.71
N THR A 6 -7.97 9.18 7.57
CA THR A 6 -8.35 10.41 6.87
C THR A 6 -7.79 11.64 7.56
N LEU A 7 -7.93 11.75 8.89
CA LEU A 7 -7.36 12.86 9.67
C LEU A 7 -5.84 12.94 9.52
N LYS A 8 -5.15 11.80 9.71
CA LYS A 8 -3.70 11.72 9.55
C LYS A 8 -3.25 12.13 8.15
N THR A 9 -3.90 11.62 7.11
CA THR A 9 -3.55 11.92 5.72
C THR A 9 -3.80 13.40 5.40
N LEU A 10 -4.90 13.95 5.90
CA LEU A 10 -5.21 15.37 5.73
C LEU A 10 -4.15 16.26 6.38
N SER A 11 -3.78 15.99 7.64
CA SER A 11 -2.70 16.71 8.34
C SER A 11 -1.35 16.55 7.65
N GLN A 12 -1.03 15.36 7.11
CA GLN A 12 0.23 15.11 6.41
C GLN A 12 0.37 15.87 5.09
N VAL A 13 -0.75 16.14 4.40
CA VAL A 13 -0.73 16.78 3.08
C VAL A 13 -0.99 18.30 3.16
N GLN A 14 -1.95 18.72 3.99
CA GLN A 14 -2.35 20.14 4.10
C GLN A 14 -1.60 20.90 5.20
N GLY A 15 -0.93 20.21 6.12
CA GLY A 15 -0.22 20.86 7.23
C GLY A 15 -1.16 21.73 8.07
N ASP A 16 -0.83 23.02 8.19
CA ASP A 16 -1.58 23.99 9.01
C ASP A 16 -3.01 24.23 8.50
N ASP A 17 -3.25 24.04 7.19
CA ASP A 17 -4.57 24.19 6.57
C ASP A 17 -5.51 23.00 6.83
N ALA A 18 -5.02 21.90 7.40
CA ALA A 18 -5.77 20.66 7.55
C ALA A 18 -7.08 20.84 8.34
N GLN A 19 -7.07 21.68 9.39
CA GLN A 19 -8.27 21.94 10.19
C GLN A 19 -9.35 22.68 9.38
N ARG A 20 -8.94 23.70 8.59
CA ARG A 20 -9.85 24.45 7.73
C ARG A 20 -10.48 23.55 6.67
N VAL A 21 -9.67 22.75 5.97
CA VAL A 21 -10.16 21.82 4.94
C VAL A 21 -11.07 20.75 5.55
N LEU A 22 -10.80 20.29 6.77
CA LEU A 22 -11.67 19.35 7.46
C LEU A 22 -13.03 19.98 7.80
N GLN A 23 -13.03 21.22 8.29
CA GLN A 23 -14.25 21.97 8.62
C GLN A 23 -15.11 22.15 7.36
N GLU A 24 -14.52 22.61 6.25
CA GLU A 24 -15.23 22.74 4.96
C GLU A 24 -15.87 21.42 4.51
N LYS A 25 -15.15 20.30 4.63
CA LYS A 25 -15.70 18.97 4.32
C LYS A 25 -16.81 18.54 5.27
N PHE A 26 -16.66 18.86 6.55
CA PHE A 26 -17.64 18.51 7.58
C PHE A 26 -18.93 19.34 7.41
N GLU A 27 -18.83 20.61 7.04
CA GLU A 27 -19.99 21.44 6.71
C GLU A 27 -20.72 20.92 5.47
N ALA A 28 -19.98 20.43 4.46
CA ALA A 28 -20.57 19.92 3.24
C ALA A 28 -21.24 18.54 3.37
N ARG A 29 -20.65 17.60 4.13
CA ARG A 29 -21.07 16.18 4.17
C ARG A 29 -21.23 15.60 5.58
N GLY A 30 -21.06 16.41 6.61
CA GLY A 30 -21.09 15.98 8.00
C GLY A 30 -20.02 14.93 8.32
N VAL A 31 -20.40 14.01 9.20
CA VAL A 31 -19.54 12.91 9.69
C VAL A 31 -19.00 12.04 8.56
N GLY A 32 -19.73 11.92 7.44
CA GLY A 32 -19.31 11.14 6.27
C GLY A 32 -17.98 11.58 5.65
N ALA A 33 -17.55 12.82 5.87
CA ALA A 33 -16.26 13.33 5.43
C ALA A 33 -15.06 12.53 5.99
N LEU A 34 -15.18 11.97 7.20
CA LEU A 34 -14.12 11.19 7.83
C LEU A 34 -13.90 9.82 7.15
N TRP A 35 -14.86 9.36 6.35
CA TRP A 35 -14.78 8.11 5.58
C TRP A 35 -14.29 8.33 4.14
N ASP A 36 -13.75 9.50 3.84
CA ASP A 36 -13.13 9.75 2.55
C ASP A 36 -12.06 8.71 2.20
N GLY A 37 -12.11 8.25 0.95
CA GLY A 37 -11.20 7.22 0.46
C GLY A 37 -11.52 5.80 0.93
N ALA A 38 -12.55 5.56 1.77
CA ALA A 38 -12.87 4.22 2.27
C ALA A 38 -13.17 3.21 1.14
N GLY A 39 -13.91 3.63 0.12
CA GLY A 39 -14.18 2.80 -1.07
C GLY A 39 -12.90 2.46 -1.84
N ALA A 40 -12.02 3.44 -2.04
CA ALA A 40 -10.73 3.23 -2.68
C ALA A 40 -9.81 2.32 -1.86
N VAL A 41 -9.83 2.41 -0.53
CA VAL A 41 -9.12 1.48 0.38
C VAL A 41 -9.64 0.06 0.21
N CYS A 42 -10.96 -0.12 0.26
CA CYS A 42 -11.58 -1.43 0.12
C CYS A 42 -11.19 -2.08 -1.22
N ALA A 43 -11.33 -1.32 -2.31
CA ALA A 43 -10.93 -1.78 -3.64
C ALA A 43 -9.42 -2.06 -3.73
N ALA A 44 -8.57 -1.19 -3.16
CA ALA A 44 -7.13 -1.38 -3.16
C ALA A 44 -6.70 -2.65 -2.40
N THR A 45 -7.38 -2.97 -1.30
CA THR A 45 -7.16 -4.22 -0.55
C THR A 45 -7.54 -5.43 -1.40
N PHE A 46 -8.71 -5.42 -2.03
CA PHE A 46 -9.16 -6.49 -2.91
C PHE A 46 -8.20 -6.69 -4.10
N VAL A 47 -7.93 -5.62 -4.86
CA VAL A 47 -7.03 -5.63 -6.02
C VAL A 47 -5.57 -5.87 -5.62
N GLY A 48 -5.21 -5.67 -4.36
CA GLY A 48 -3.90 -6.05 -3.84
C GLY A 48 -3.80 -7.56 -3.55
N HIS A 49 -4.80 -8.13 -2.89
CA HIS A 49 -4.75 -9.53 -2.45
C HIS A 49 -4.77 -10.53 -3.61
N TYR A 50 -5.63 -10.33 -4.61
CA TYR A 50 -5.76 -11.30 -5.70
C TYR A 50 -4.45 -11.47 -6.50
N PRO A 51 -3.81 -10.39 -7.02
CA PRO A 51 -2.54 -10.50 -7.73
C PRO A 51 -1.41 -11.02 -6.84
N PHE A 52 -1.41 -10.69 -5.54
CA PHE A 52 -0.43 -11.23 -4.60
C PHE A 52 -0.50 -12.75 -4.56
N PHE A 53 -1.67 -13.32 -4.25
CA PHE A 53 -1.80 -14.77 -4.12
C PHE A 53 -1.63 -15.50 -5.45
N LEU A 54 -2.11 -14.92 -6.54
CA LEU A 54 -1.91 -15.49 -7.87
C LEU A 54 -0.42 -15.58 -8.21
N MET A 55 0.34 -14.49 -8.02
CA MET A 55 1.77 -14.47 -8.29
C MET A 55 2.53 -15.39 -7.33
N TYR A 56 2.16 -15.40 -6.05
CA TYR A 56 2.77 -16.25 -5.05
C TYR A 56 2.64 -17.72 -5.42
N ASN A 57 1.41 -18.17 -5.73
CA ASN A 57 1.14 -19.56 -6.08
C ASN A 57 1.80 -19.95 -7.41
N ALA A 58 1.80 -19.05 -8.40
CA ALA A 58 2.45 -19.30 -9.69
C ALA A 58 3.97 -19.49 -9.53
N LEU A 59 4.63 -18.63 -8.75
CA LEU A 59 6.07 -18.74 -8.49
C LEU A 59 6.41 -19.92 -7.58
N ASP A 60 5.56 -20.23 -6.60
CA ASP A 60 5.75 -21.38 -5.72
C ASP A 60 5.65 -22.70 -6.50
N ALA A 61 4.75 -22.78 -7.49
CA ALA A 61 4.66 -23.94 -8.39
C ALA A 61 5.82 -24.01 -9.40
N ALA A 62 6.31 -22.85 -9.88
CA ALA A 62 7.34 -22.80 -10.91
C ALA A 62 8.77 -23.01 -10.37
N ILE A 63 9.05 -22.57 -9.14
CA ILE A 63 10.39 -22.66 -8.55
C ILE A 63 10.48 -23.94 -7.70
N PRO A 64 11.30 -24.94 -8.07
CA PRO A 64 11.39 -26.18 -7.30
C PRO A 64 11.87 -25.93 -5.87
N VAL A 65 11.37 -26.76 -4.95
CA VAL A 65 11.82 -26.76 -3.55
C VAL A 65 13.07 -27.63 -3.46
N PRO A 66 14.20 -27.13 -2.91
CA PRO A 66 15.36 -27.97 -2.65
C PRO A 66 14.99 -29.14 -1.74
N GLU A 67 15.44 -30.35 -2.05
CA GLU A 67 15.14 -31.55 -1.26
C GLU A 67 15.65 -31.39 0.18
N ASP A 68 14.78 -31.76 1.13
CA ASP A 68 14.97 -31.64 2.57
C ASP A 68 16.30 -32.27 3.00
N SER A 69 17.23 -31.42 3.41
CA SER A 69 18.36 -31.86 4.19
C SER A 69 18.61 -30.84 5.30
N THR A 70 18.69 -31.34 6.53
CA THR A 70 18.88 -30.61 7.80
C THR A 70 20.22 -29.87 7.90
N VAL A 71 20.96 -29.79 6.79
CA VAL A 71 22.17 -28.99 6.66
C VAL A 71 21.80 -27.51 6.57
N VAL A 72 22.36 -26.71 7.48
CA VAL A 72 22.27 -25.23 7.55
C VAL A 72 22.27 -24.52 6.18
N PRO A 73 23.09 -24.89 5.17
CA PRO A 73 23.02 -24.27 3.84
C PRO A 73 21.67 -24.42 3.11
N VAL A 74 20.96 -25.54 3.26
CA VAL A 74 19.71 -25.80 2.53
C VAL A 74 18.53 -25.04 3.12
N VAL A 75 18.47 -24.90 4.45
CA VAL A 75 17.46 -24.07 5.14
C VAL A 75 17.53 -22.61 4.68
N LEU A 76 18.74 -22.06 4.54
CA LEU A 76 18.93 -20.69 4.06
C LEU A 76 18.41 -20.50 2.63
N ILE A 77 18.60 -21.50 1.76
CA ILE A 77 18.10 -21.47 0.37
C ILE A 77 16.57 -21.50 0.33
N VAL A 78 15.92 -22.34 1.16
CA VAL A 78 14.45 -22.38 1.26
C VAL A 78 13.89 -21.05 1.75
N LEU A 79 14.53 -20.43 2.75
CA LEU A 79 14.14 -19.11 3.26
C LEU A 79 14.34 -18.01 2.20
N ALA A 80 15.47 -18.02 1.49
CA ALA A 80 15.76 -17.08 0.42
C ALA A 80 14.73 -17.20 -0.73
N ARG A 81 14.38 -18.43 -1.12
CA ARG A 81 13.30 -18.70 -2.10
C ARG A 81 11.98 -18.09 -1.65
N ARG A 82 11.53 -18.38 -0.43
CA ARG A 82 10.27 -17.84 0.12
C ARG A 82 10.27 -16.32 0.19
N ALA A 83 11.38 -15.72 0.60
CA ALA A 83 11.54 -14.27 0.64
C ALA A 83 11.47 -13.64 -0.75
N LEU A 84 12.13 -14.23 -1.75
CA LEU A 84 12.10 -13.75 -3.13
C LEU A 84 10.70 -13.86 -3.74
N ILE A 85 10.01 -14.99 -3.56
CA ILE A 85 8.63 -15.18 -4.03
C ILE A 85 7.69 -14.16 -3.37
N GLY A 86 7.79 -14.00 -2.05
CA GLY A 86 6.99 -13.03 -1.31
C GLY A 86 7.25 -11.58 -1.76
N PHE A 87 8.51 -11.24 -2.04
CA PHE A 87 8.89 -9.92 -2.54
C PHE A 87 8.33 -9.64 -3.94
N VAL A 88 8.50 -10.57 -4.89
CA VAL A 88 7.95 -10.41 -6.25
C VAL A 88 6.43 -10.31 -6.22
N SER A 89 5.77 -11.14 -5.41
CA SER A 89 4.32 -11.11 -5.23
C SER A 89 3.84 -9.77 -4.64
N SER A 90 4.60 -9.21 -3.69
CA SER A 90 4.34 -7.88 -3.13
C SER A 90 4.50 -6.78 -4.18
N CYS A 91 5.55 -6.84 -5.01
CA CYS A 91 5.76 -5.90 -6.11
C CYS A 91 4.58 -5.91 -7.10
N THR A 92 4.12 -7.09 -7.50
CA THR A 92 2.96 -7.23 -8.39
C THR A 92 1.70 -6.64 -7.77
N SER A 93 1.43 -6.96 -6.50
CA SER A 93 0.30 -6.41 -5.74
C SER A 93 0.32 -4.88 -5.65
N ASP A 94 1.50 -4.31 -5.38
CA ASP A 94 1.68 -2.87 -5.30
C ASP A 94 1.49 -2.20 -6.65
N THR A 95 1.99 -2.78 -7.74
CA THR A 95 1.76 -2.27 -9.09
C THR A 95 0.27 -2.25 -9.44
N CYS A 96 -0.45 -3.33 -9.15
CA CYS A 96 -1.88 -3.44 -9.45
C CYS A 96 -2.75 -2.52 -8.58
N SER A 97 -2.40 -2.35 -7.30
CA SER A 97 -3.19 -1.55 -6.36
C SER A 97 -2.79 -0.08 -6.26
N ASN A 98 -1.68 0.35 -6.90
CA ASN A 98 -1.13 1.70 -6.70
C ASN A 98 -2.12 2.80 -7.09
N SER A 99 -2.81 2.67 -8.21
CA SER A 99 -3.74 3.69 -8.70
C SER A 99 -4.87 3.96 -7.70
N LEU A 100 -5.42 2.92 -7.10
CA LEU A 100 -6.45 3.02 -6.07
C LEU A 100 -5.91 3.65 -4.78
N ARG A 101 -4.66 3.37 -4.43
CA ARG A 101 -3.98 4.02 -3.30
C ARG A 101 -3.73 5.51 -3.56
N VAL A 102 -3.39 5.89 -4.79
CA VAL A 102 -3.25 7.30 -5.19
C VAL A 102 -4.61 8.02 -5.12
N LEU A 103 -5.67 7.39 -5.62
CA LEU A 103 -7.03 7.95 -5.55
C LEU A 103 -7.52 8.08 -4.10
N LYS A 104 -7.23 7.09 -3.25
CA LYS A 104 -7.48 7.16 -1.81
C LYS A 104 -6.84 8.41 -1.23
N THR A 105 -5.53 8.58 -1.39
CA THR A 105 -4.81 9.69 -0.74
C THR A 105 -5.27 11.03 -1.29
N ALA A 106 -5.57 11.12 -2.58
CA ALA A 106 -6.14 12.33 -3.18
C ALA A 106 -7.52 12.67 -2.59
N LYS A 107 -8.39 11.67 -2.40
CA LYS A 107 -9.71 11.89 -1.79
C LYS A 107 -9.60 12.30 -0.31
N GLN A 108 -8.71 11.67 0.44
CA GLN A 108 -8.48 11.97 1.86
C GLN A 108 -7.86 13.35 2.08
N ALA A 109 -6.83 13.71 1.31
CA ALA A 109 -6.11 14.98 1.41
C ALA A 109 -6.96 16.22 1.08
N GLY A 110 -8.15 16.04 0.52
CA GLY A 110 -9.03 17.14 0.11
C GLY A 110 -8.70 17.59 -1.31
N GLY A 111 -9.65 17.35 -2.22
CA GLY A 111 -9.67 18.02 -3.52
C GLY A 111 -10.19 19.45 -3.38
N ALA A 112 -10.20 20.20 -4.49
CA ALA A 112 -10.77 21.54 -4.54
C ALA A 112 -12.28 21.57 -4.20
N ASP A 113 -12.96 20.43 -4.35
CA ASP A 113 -14.38 20.26 -4.04
C ASP A 113 -14.58 19.10 -3.01
N PRO A 114 -15.24 19.36 -1.87
CA PRO A 114 -15.63 18.34 -0.90
C PRO A 114 -16.43 17.17 -1.49
N ASN A 115 -17.24 17.40 -2.51
CA ASN A 115 -18.14 16.42 -3.13
C ASN A 115 -17.52 15.67 -4.32
N GLN A 116 -16.27 15.98 -4.69
CA GLN A 116 -15.62 15.44 -5.88
C GLN A 116 -15.57 13.89 -5.89
N GLY A 117 -16.06 13.27 -6.97
CA GLY A 117 -16.05 11.81 -7.11
C GLY A 117 -14.65 11.23 -7.40
N TYR A 118 -14.50 9.90 -7.29
CA TYR A 118 -13.24 9.22 -7.65
C TYR A 118 -12.89 9.36 -9.13
N VAL A 119 -13.88 9.38 -10.01
CA VAL A 119 -13.69 9.53 -11.46
C VAL A 119 -13.14 10.92 -11.79
N ASP A 120 -13.68 11.95 -11.16
CA ASP A 120 -13.23 13.32 -11.38
C ASP A 120 -11.84 13.54 -10.79
N LEU A 121 -11.55 12.97 -9.62
CA LEU A 121 -10.19 12.94 -9.07
C LEU A 121 -9.19 12.24 -10.00
N ALA A 122 -9.59 11.12 -10.63
CA ALA A 122 -8.74 10.44 -11.59
C ALA A 122 -8.46 11.31 -12.83
N LYS A 123 -9.49 11.97 -13.37
CA LYS A 123 -9.37 12.91 -14.49
C LYS A 123 -8.46 14.08 -14.14
N ASP A 124 -8.60 14.66 -12.95
CA ASP A 124 -7.76 15.76 -12.48
C ASP A 124 -6.28 15.35 -12.38
N ILE A 125 -6.00 14.18 -11.80
CA ILE A 125 -4.64 13.66 -11.70
C ILE A 125 -4.06 13.38 -13.08
N ILE A 126 -4.84 12.78 -13.98
CA ILE A 126 -4.38 12.51 -15.35
C ILE A 126 -4.11 13.83 -16.10
N SER A 127 -4.93 14.86 -15.88
CA SER A 127 -4.77 16.15 -16.54
C SER A 127 -3.54 16.90 -16.04
N LYS A 128 -3.21 16.78 -14.74
CA LYS A 128 -2.06 17.46 -14.11
C LYS A 128 -0.74 16.69 -14.27
N ASP A 129 -0.78 15.38 -14.07
CA ASP A 129 0.42 14.52 -13.92
C ASP A 129 0.47 13.37 -14.94
N GLY A 130 -0.51 13.30 -15.84
CA GLY A 130 -0.65 12.21 -16.80
C GLY A 130 -1.05 10.87 -16.16
N VAL A 131 -1.18 9.85 -17.02
CA VAL A 131 -1.43 8.47 -16.60
C VAL A 131 -0.30 7.95 -15.69
N LYS A 132 0.93 8.45 -15.89
CA LYS A 132 2.09 8.14 -15.04
C LYS A 132 1.90 8.65 -13.61
N GLY A 133 1.27 9.80 -13.41
CA GLY A 133 0.91 10.29 -12.09
C GLY A 133 -0.09 9.38 -11.38
N LEU A 134 -1.12 8.93 -12.09
CA LEU A 134 -2.12 8.03 -11.52
C LEU A 134 -1.54 6.64 -11.18
N LEU A 135 -0.76 6.05 -12.08
CA LEU A 135 -0.25 4.68 -11.94
C LEU A 135 1.08 4.57 -11.19
N GLY A 136 1.91 5.61 -11.22
CA GLY A 136 3.31 5.55 -10.78
C GLY A 136 3.64 6.39 -9.55
N ARG A 137 2.76 7.30 -9.12
CA ARG A 137 3.03 8.16 -7.95
C ARG A 137 3.28 7.32 -6.70
N GLY A 138 4.44 7.54 -6.07
CA GLY A 138 4.87 6.83 -4.86
C GLY A 138 5.22 5.36 -5.04
N LEU A 139 5.09 4.78 -6.25
CA LEU A 139 5.29 3.34 -6.46
C LEU A 139 6.73 2.92 -6.19
N LYS A 140 7.72 3.63 -6.75
CA LYS A 140 9.15 3.31 -6.54
C LYS A 140 9.51 3.28 -5.06
N THR A 141 9.10 4.31 -4.32
CA THR A 141 9.35 4.40 -2.88
C THR A 141 8.68 3.26 -2.13
N ARG A 142 7.45 2.89 -2.50
CA ARG A 142 6.75 1.77 -1.86
C ARG A 142 7.46 0.43 -2.08
N LEU A 143 7.89 0.15 -3.31
CA LEU A 143 8.61 -1.09 -3.63
C LEU A 143 9.91 -1.19 -2.83
N LEU A 144 10.67 -0.09 -2.73
CA LEU A 144 11.90 -0.03 -1.94
C LEU A 144 11.61 -0.21 -0.45
N VAL A 145 10.64 0.53 0.08
CA VAL A 145 10.27 0.46 1.50
C VAL A 145 9.76 -0.92 1.88
N ASN A 146 8.98 -1.59 1.04
CA ASN A 146 8.50 -2.96 1.32
C ASN A 146 9.66 -3.96 1.39
N GLY A 147 10.65 -3.84 0.51
CA GLY A 147 11.88 -4.65 0.58
C GLY A 147 12.67 -4.40 1.87
N LEU A 148 12.89 -3.13 2.21
CA LEU A 148 13.61 -2.73 3.43
C LEU A 148 12.85 -3.12 4.70
N GLN A 149 11.52 -2.96 4.72
CA GLN A 149 10.65 -3.32 5.83
C GLN A 149 10.71 -4.84 6.08
N GLY A 150 10.68 -5.66 5.02
CA GLY A 150 10.81 -7.10 5.14
C GLY A 150 12.15 -7.53 5.74
N ALA A 151 13.26 -6.95 5.26
CA ALA A 151 14.59 -7.21 5.80
C ALA A 151 14.73 -6.77 7.26
N PHE A 152 14.28 -5.56 7.57
CA PHE A 152 14.32 -4.98 8.92
C PHE A 152 13.49 -5.80 9.90
N PHE A 153 12.27 -6.19 9.52
CA PHE A 153 11.41 -7.05 10.34
C PHE A 153 12.08 -8.39 10.62
N SER A 154 12.67 -9.04 9.60
CA SER A 154 13.35 -10.33 9.78
C SER A 154 14.54 -10.25 10.74
N VAL A 155 15.32 -9.17 10.70
CA VAL A 155 16.47 -8.98 11.61
C VAL A 155 15.98 -8.70 13.03
N MET A 156 15.03 -7.78 13.18
CA MET A 156 14.52 -7.40 14.49
C MET A 156 13.81 -8.56 15.18
N TRP A 157 13.02 -9.34 14.45
CA TRP A 157 12.36 -10.52 14.99
C TRP A 157 13.37 -11.52 15.54
N LYS A 158 14.42 -11.87 14.76
CA LYS A 158 15.48 -12.78 15.21
C LYS A 158 16.27 -12.23 16.41
N PHE A 159 16.46 -10.92 16.49
CA PHE A 159 17.12 -10.30 17.65
C PHE A 159 16.26 -10.44 18.92
N LEU A 160 14.97 -10.12 18.83
CA LEU A 160 14.04 -10.24 19.96
C LEU A 160 13.86 -11.69 20.40
N GLU A 161 13.72 -12.62 19.45
CA GLU A 161 13.61 -14.07 19.71
C GLU A 161 14.79 -14.58 20.55
N LYS A 162 16.01 -14.13 20.25
CA LYS A 162 17.22 -14.48 21.02
C LYS A 162 17.33 -13.84 22.40
N GLN A 163 16.63 -12.73 22.65
CA GLN A 163 16.61 -12.09 23.97
C GLN A 163 15.53 -12.68 24.87
N ILE A 164 14.51 -13.31 24.28
CA ILE A 164 13.38 -13.90 24.98
C ILE A 164 13.59 -15.41 25.24
N SER A 165 14.39 -16.10 24.41
CA SER A 165 14.90 -17.48 24.66
C SER A 165 16.12 -17.48 25.57
#